data_AF-A0A4D6MBA4-F1
#
_entry.id   AF-A0A4D6MBA4-F1
#
_cell.length_a   1.000
_cell.length_b   1.000
_cell.length_c   1.000
_cell.angle_alpha   90.00
_cell.angle_beta   90.00
_cell.angle_gamma   90.00
#
_symmetry.space_group_name_H-M   'P 1'
#
loop_
_entity.id
_entity.type
_entity.pdbx_description
1 polymer ?
#
loop_
_entity_poly.entity_id
_entity_poly.type
_entity_poly.pdbx_seq_one_letter_code
_entity_poly.pdbx_strand_id
1 'polypeptide(L)'
;MNALAATNRNFKLASRLLGLDSKLEKSLLIPFREIKASKIASCVECTIPKDDGTLQSYVGFRVQHDNARGPMKGGIRYHPEVDPDEVNALAQLMTWKTAVANIPYGGAKGGIGCNPAELSISELERLTRVFTQKIHDLIGTHTDVPAPDMGTGPQTMAWILDEYSKFHGYSPAVVTGKPIDLGGSLGREAATGRGVLFATEALLNEHGKSVSGQRFVIQGFGNVGSWAAQLISEKGGKVVAVSDISGAIKNSKGLDIPSLLEHSKKHKGVKGFHGGDPISADSILVEDCDVLVPAALGGVINRENANEIKAKFIVEAANHPTDPEADEASVVILPDIYANSGGVTVSYFEWVQNIQGFMWNEEKVNNELGNYMTKGFKDVKEMCKTHDCDLRMGAFTLAVNRVARATVLRGVTSPNVANINKWVCPLRVCDDGGSKREDKPIGGGGDATRVAPVQWTSGVQFNGGLAMDQRPQIGRSVVVFVTRMVCEESRERDNRTDFRLG
;
A
#
# COMPACT_ATOMS: atom_id res chain seq x y z
N MET A 1 -22.20 -5.22 -10.40
CA MET A 1 -21.68 -4.28 -11.43
C MET A 1 -20.34 -4.82 -11.98
N ASN A 2 -19.91 -4.51 -13.22
CA ASN A 2 -18.55 -4.88 -13.68
C ASN A 2 -17.49 -4.09 -12.86
N ALA A 3 -16.47 -4.76 -12.31
CA ALA A 3 -15.48 -4.17 -11.41
C ALA A 3 -14.68 -3.00 -12.03
N LEU A 4 -14.37 -3.08 -13.33
CA LEU A 4 -13.69 -2.02 -14.06
C LEU A 4 -14.61 -0.80 -14.23
N ALA A 5 -15.89 -1.02 -14.49
CA ALA A 5 -16.86 0.07 -14.62
C ALA A 5 -17.04 0.83 -13.29
N ALA A 6 -17.12 0.11 -12.16
CA ALA A 6 -17.20 0.70 -10.83
C ALA A 6 -15.96 1.54 -10.50
N THR A 7 -14.76 1.01 -10.74
CA THR A 7 -13.50 1.71 -10.49
C THR A 7 -13.37 2.96 -11.36
N ASN A 8 -13.69 2.85 -12.66
CA ASN A 8 -13.65 3.97 -13.59
C ASN A 8 -14.66 5.07 -13.24
N ARG A 9 -15.82 4.74 -12.65
CA ARG A 9 -16.79 5.74 -12.15
C ARG A 9 -16.14 6.59 -11.05
N ASN A 10 -15.51 5.95 -10.07
CA ASN A 10 -14.83 6.66 -8.97
C ASN A 10 -13.68 7.54 -9.47
N PHE A 11 -12.87 7.04 -10.39
CA PHE A 11 -11.81 7.83 -11.02
C PHE A 11 -12.34 9.07 -11.76
N LYS A 12 -13.42 8.92 -12.55
CA LYS A 12 -14.02 10.04 -13.29
C LYS A 12 -14.61 11.10 -12.36
N LEU A 13 -15.25 10.69 -11.27
CA LEU A 13 -15.76 11.62 -10.25
C LEU A 13 -14.62 12.40 -9.58
N ALA A 14 -13.56 11.71 -9.17
CA ALA A 14 -12.38 12.36 -8.61
C ALA A 14 -11.70 13.31 -9.61
N SER A 15 -11.64 12.92 -10.88
CA SER A 15 -11.05 13.77 -11.93
C SER A 15 -11.82 15.07 -12.16
N ARG A 16 -13.16 15.02 -12.05
CA ARG A 16 -14.02 16.22 -12.11
C ARG A 16 -13.81 17.13 -10.90
N LEU A 17 -13.77 16.58 -9.68
CA LEU A 17 -13.53 17.35 -8.45
C LEU A 17 -12.21 18.11 -8.47
N LEU A 18 -11.21 17.48 -9.08
CA LEU A 18 -9.88 18.03 -9.24
C LEU A 18 -9.75 19.00 -10.44
N GLY A 19 -10.69 18.97 -11.39
CA GLY A 19 -10.61 19.75 -12.62
C GLY A 19 -9.47 19.32 -13.54
N LEU A 20 -9.27 17.99 -13.72
CA LEU A 20 -8.21 17.48 -14.60
C LEU A 20 -8.45 17.90 -16.05
N ASP A 21 -7.36 18.21 -16.75
CA ASP A 21 -7.39 18.34 -18.20
C ASP A 21 -7.80 17.00 -18.82
N SER A 22 -8.72 17.03 -19.79
CA SER A 22 -9.31 15.82 -20.38
C SER A 22 -8.29 14.92 -21.07
N LYS A 23 -7.16 15.47 -21.55
CA LYS A 23 -6.08 14.67 -22.13
C LYS A 23 -5.30 13.94 -21.05
N LEU A 24 -5.04 14.59 -19.92
CA LEU A 24 -4.38 13.98 -18.78
C LEU A 24 -5.28 12.92 -18.13
N GLU A 25 -6.57 13.20 -17.96
CA GLU A 25 -7.57 12.23 -17.49
C GLU A 25 -7.54 10.96 -18.36
N LYS A 26 -7.57 11.12 -19.68
CA LYS A 26 -7.51 10.00 -20.62
C LYS A 26 -6.19 9.22 -20.49
N SER A 27 -5.07 9.90 -20.30
CA SER A 27 -3.77 9.25 -20.10
C SER A 27 -3.71 8.43 -18.81
N LEU A 28 -4.29 8.92 -17.72
CA LEU A 28 -4.29 8.24 -16.42
C LEU A 28 -5.28 7.06 -16.35
N LEU A 29 -6.28 7.05 -17.23
CA LEU A 29 -7.25 5.97 -17.35
C LEU A 29 -6.70 4.79 -18.19
N ILE A 30 -5.83 5.06 -19.15
CA ILE A 30 -5.26 4.06 -20.04
C ILE A 30 -4.04 3.41 -19.35
N PRO A 31 -3.99 2.08 -19.19
CA PRO A 31 -2.82 1.42 -18.62
C PRO A 31 -1.57 1.66 -19.48
N PHE A 32 -0.45 2.02 -18.84
CA PHE A 32 0.86 2.28 -19.44
C PHE A 32 1.28 1.17 -20.40
N ARG A 33 1.10 -0.06 -19.94
CA ARG A 33 1.28 -1.25 -20.74
C ARG A 33 0.23 -2.26 -20.30
N GLU A 34 -0.84 -2.31 -21.08
CA GLU A 34 -1.63 -3.51 -21.15
C GLU A 34 -1.01 -4.40 -22.21
N ILE A 35 -0.48 -5.53 -21.76
CA ILE A 35 -0.18 -6.60 -22.69
C ILE A 35 -1.57 -7.15 -23.04
N LYS A 36 -2.11 -6.74 -24.22
CA LYS A 36 -3.26 -7.31 -24.97
C LYS A 36 -2.97 -7.20 -26.48
N ALA A 37 -3.00 -8.30 -27.24
CA ALA A 37 -2.89 -8.27 -28.70
C ALA A 37 -4.03 -9.05 -29.38
N SER A 38 -4.80 -8.28 -30.14
CA SER A 38 -5.47 -8.72 -31.36
C SER A 38 -4.49 -8.31 -32.48
N LYS A 39 -3.69 -9.18 -33.10
CA LYS A 39 -3.91 -10.54 -33.61
C LYS A 39 -2.79 -11.49 -33.12
N ILE A 40 -3.08 -12.28 -32.09
CA ILE A 40 -2.14 -13.17 -31.37
C ILE A 40 -1.18 -12.37 -30.47
N ALA A 41 -1.14 -12.74 -29.18
CA ALA A 41 -0.27 -12.30 -28.07
C ALA A 41 -1.06 -11.62 -26.95
N SER A 42 -0.76 -11.99 -25.71
CA SER A 42 -0.81 -11.17 -24.47
C SER A 42 -1.57 -11.76 -23.29
N CYS A 43 -2.19 -12.90 -23.51
CA CYS A 43 -2.10 -13.99 -22.56
C CYS A 43 -0.68 -14.55 -22.66
N VAL A 44 0.03 -14.78 -21.56
CA VAL A 44 1.15 -15.71 -21.62
C VAL A 44 0.56 -17.11 -21.52
N GLU A 45 0.79 -17.92 -22.55
CA GLU A 45 0.44 -19.32 -22.47
C GLU A 45 1.41 -20.00 -21.51
N CYS A 46 0.85 -20.52 -20.43
CA CYS A 46 1.54 -21.29 -19.43
C CYS A 46 1.14 -22.76 -19.59
N THR A 47 1.79 -23.44 -20.53
CA THR A 47 1.63 -24.88 -20.71
C THR A 47 2.53 -25.62 -19.72
N ILE A 48 1.94 -26.52 -18.93
CA ILE A 48 2.67 -27.40 -18.03
C ILE A 48 2.33 -28.86 -18.30
N PRO A 49 3.28 -29.78 -18.09
CA PRO A 49 2.94 -31.18 -17.90
C PRO A 49 2.25 -31.35 -16.54
N LYS A 50 1.10 -32.02 -16.53
CA LYS A 50 0.43 -32.52 -15.33
C LYS A 50 1.18 -33.73 -14.77
N ASP A 51 0.83 -34.11 -13.55
CA ASP A 51 1.44 -35.27 -12.89
C ASP A 51 1.11 -36.60 -13.61
N ASP A 52 0.01 -36.66 -14.37
CA ASP A 52 -0.36 -37.80 -15.22
C ASP A 52 0.35 -37.82 -16.60
N GLY A 53 1.21 -36.83 -16.86
CA GLY A 53 1.95 -36.68 -18.12
C GLY A 53 1.18 -35.96 -19.24
N THR A 54 -0.10 -35.64 -19.05
CA THR A 54 -0.86 -34.82 -20.01
C THR A 54 -0.40 -33.37 -19.98
N LEU A 55 -0.60 -32.63 -21.08
CA LEU A 55 -0.32 -31.20 -21.13
C LEU A 55 -1.58 -30.41 -20.82
N GLN A 56 -1.46 -29.41 -19.94
CA GLN A 56 -2.53 -28.45 -19.66
C GLN A 56 -2.00 -27.02 -19.89
N SER A 57 -2.73 -26.26 -20.72
CA SER A 57 -2.42 -24.85 -20.99
C SER A 57 -3.29 -23.95 -20.13
N TYR A 58 -2.65 -22.98 -19.49
CA TYR A 58 -3.29 -21.89 -18.76
C TYR A 58 -2.98 -20.55 -19.41
N VAL A 59 -3.83 -19.57 -19.12
CA VAL A 59 -3.65 -18.19 -19.54
C VAL A 59 -3.23 -17.36 -18.33
N GLY A 60 -2.04 -16.75 -18.43
CA GLY A 60 -1.54 -15.78 -17.46
C GLY A 60 -1.59 -14.34 -17.95
N PHE A 61 -1.76 -13.40 -17.03
CA PHE A 61 -1.84 -11.96 -17.27
C PHE A 61 -0.86 -11.19 -16.38
N ARG A 62 -0.28 -10.10 -16.90
CA ARG A 62 0.41 -9.07 -16.11
C ARG A 62 0.11 -7.70 -16.71
N VAL A 63 -0.68 -6.90 -16.01
CA VAL A 63 -1.06 -5.53 -16.38
C VAL A 63 -0.22 -4.53 -15.59
N GLN A 64 0.37 -3.58 -16.30
CA GLN A 64 1.21 -2.51 -15.80
C GLN A 64 0.50 -1.17 -16.05
N HIS A 65 -0.21 -0.65 -15.04
CA HIS A 65 -1.16 0.47 -15.20
C HIS A 65 -0.47 1.83 -15.22
N ASP A 66 0.36 2.15 -14.24
CA ASP A 66 1.05 3.45 -14.16
C ASP A 66 2.38 3.29 -13.42
N ASN A 67 3.42 3.99 -13.87
CA ASN A 67 4.76 4.00 -13.29
C ASN A 67 5.29 5.42 -12.99
N ALA A 68 4.41 6.43 -12.98
CA ALA A 68 4.79 7.83 -12.84
C ALA A 68 5.44 8.12 -11.48
N ARG A 69 4.99 7.42 -10.42
CA ARG A 69 5.50 7.59 -9.06
C ARG A 69 6.65 6.65 -8.67
N GLY A 70 7.00 5.68 -9.52
CA GLY A 70 8.06 4.70 -9.23
C GLY A 70 7.81 3.34 -9.88
N PRO A 71 8.52 2.28 -9.45
CA PRO A 71 8.29 0.91 -9.89
C PRO A 71 6.84 0.49 -9.69
N MET A 72 6.33 -0.41 -10.51
CA MET A 72 4.97 -0.89 -10.39
C MET A 72 4.84 -1.94 -9.28
N LYS A 73 3.71 -1.96 -8.60
CA LYS A 73 3.45 -2.90 -7.51
C LYS A 73 2.08 -3.53 -7.66
N GLY A 74 2.05 -4.86 -7.53
CA GLY A 74 0.82 -5.57 -7.19
C GLY A 74 0.88 -7.08 -7.37
N GLY A 75 -0.08 -7.74 -6.72
CA GLY A 75 -0.07 -9.18 -6.53
C GLY A 75 -0.39 -10.00 -7.78
N ILE A 76 -0.21 -11.32 -7.66
CA ILE A 76 -0.57 -12.33 -8.65
C ILE A 76 -1.69 -13.20 -8.07
N ARG A 77 -2.83 -13.24 -8.75
CA ARG A 77 -4.03 -14.01 -8.34
C ARG A 77 -4.13 -15.33 -9.09
N TYR A 78 -4.34 -16.44 -8.39
CA TYR A 78 -4.72 -17.72 -9.01
C TYR A 78 -6.18 -18.01 -8.68
N HIS A 79 -7.07 -17.83 -9.66
CA HIS A 79 -8.50 -18.07 -9.49
C HIS A 79 -9.15 -18.41 -10.84
N PRO A 80 -10.20 -19.26 -10.88
CA PRO A 80 -10.84 -19.66 -12.14
C PRO A 80 -11.47 -18.49 -12.91
N GLU A 81 -11.92 -17.47 -12.20
CA GLU A 81 -12.59 -16.29 -12.78
C GLU A 81 -11.61 -15.19 -13.21
N VAL A 82 -10.29 -15.41 -13.14
CA VAL A 82 -9.32 -14.40 -13.58
C VAL A 82 -9.52 -14.13 -15.07
N ASP A 83 -9.93 -12.91 -15.37
CA ASP A 83 -10.08 -12.41 -16.71
C ASP A 83 -9.29 -11.09 -16.91
N PRO A 84 -9.12 -10.62 -18.15
CA PRO A 84 -8.37 -9.41 -18.40
C PRO A 84 -8.97 -8.14 -17.78
N ASP A 85 -10.29 -8.04 -17.68
CA ASP A 85 -10.97 -6.83 -17.18
C ASP A 85 -10.80 -6.72 -15.66
N GLU A 86 -10.87 -7.85 -14.95
CA GLU A 86 -10.59 -7.94 -13.52
C GLU A 86 -9.14 -7.52 -13.22
N VAL A 87 -8.16 -8.06 -13.95
CA VAL A 87 -6.73 -7.74 -13.73
C VAL A 87 -6.45 -6.27 -14.01
N ASN A 88 -7.09 -5.66 -15.01
CA ASN A 88 -6.99 -4.22 -15.27
C ASN A 88 -7.58 -3.37 -14.15
N ALA A 89 -8.79 -3.70 -13.69
CA ALA A 89 -9.43 -2.97 -12.59
C ALA A 89 -8.55 -2.99 -11.33
N LEU A 90 -8.02 -4.17 -10.99
CA LEU A 90 -7.13 -4.34 -9.84
C LEU A 90 -5.79 -3.63 -10.02
N ALA A 91 -5.21 -3.58 -11.22
CA ALA A 91 -3.96 -2.84 -11.49
C ALA A 91 -4.15 -1.32 -11.35
N GLN A 92 -5.29 -0.80 -11.81
CA GLN A 92 -5.67 0.59 -11.62
C GLN A 92 -5.85 0.93 -10.13
N LEU A 93 -6.55 0.08 -9.38
CA LEU A 93 -6.69 0.24 -7.92
C LEU A 93 -5.35 0.22 -7.20
N MET A 94 -4.38 -0.58 -7.64
CA MET A 94 -3.03 -0.57 -7.07
C MET A 94 -2.31 0.76 -7.31
N THR A 95 -2.54 1.43 -8.44
CA THR A 95 -2.02 2.78 -8.70
C THR A 95 -2.55 3.77 -7.68
N TRP A 96 -3.87 3.73 -7.43
CA TRP A 96 -4.48 4.64 -6.46
C TRP A 96 -4.08 4.32 -5.04
N LYS A 97 -4.10 3.05 -4.64
CA LYS A 97 -3.75 2.58 -3.30
C LYS A 97 -2.31 2.94 -2.92
N THR A 98 -1.35 2.72 -3.82
CA THR A 98 0.06 3.09 -3.58
C THR A 98 0.24 4.60 -3.47
N ALA A 99 -0.55 5.38 -4.22
CA ALA A 99 -0.58 6.84 -4.11
C ALA A 99 -1.20 7.34 -2.80
N VAL A 100 -2.31 6.75 -2.33
CA VAL A 100 -2.93 7.07 -1.03
C VAL A 100 -1.97 6.75 0.12
N ALA A 101 -1.39 5.54 0.12
CA ALA A 101 -0.42 5.10 1.11
C ALA A 101 0.91 5.88 1.08
N ASN A 102 1.08 6.77 0.09
CA ASN A 102 2.28 7.59 -0.11
C ASN A 102 3.59 6.78 -0.20
N ILE A 103 3.53 5.59 -0.77
CA ILE A 103 4.71 4.76 -1.06
C ILE A 103 5.19 5.02 -2.50
N PRO A 104 6.49 4.91 -2.80
CA PRO A 104 7.08 5.31 -4.09
C PRO A 104 6.87 4.24 -5.18
N TYR A 105 5.62 3.87 -5.40
CA TYR A 105 5.21 2.91 -6.42
C TYR A 105 4.11 3.47 -7.31
N GLY A 106 4.02 2.88 -8.51
CA GLY A 106 2.83 2.87 -9.33
C GLY A 106 2.02 1.57 -9.14
N GLY A 107 1.16 1.23 -10.10
CA GLY A 107 0.26 0.07 -9.99
C GLY A 107 0.45 -0.98 -11.07
N ALA A 108 0.41 -2.25 -10.66
CA ALA A 108 0.33 -3.41 -11.54
C ALA A 108 -0.55 -4.50 -10.90
N LYS A 109 -0.95 -5.50 -11.69
CA LYS A 109 -1.58 -6.72 -11.20
C LYS A 109 -1.31 -7.85 -12.17
N GLY A 110 -1.24 -9.07 -11.68
CA GLY A 110 -1.25 -10.25 -12.54
C GLY A 110 -2.21 -11.32 -12.04
N GLY A 111 -2.39 -12.34 -12.85
CA GLY A 111 -3.14 -13.52 -12.44
C GLY A 111 -3.07 -14.63 -13.46
N ILE A 112 -3.50 -15.82 -13.05
CA ILE A 112 -3.64 -17.00 -13.90
C ILE A 112 -5.05 -17.55 -13.66
N GLY A 113 -5.77 -17.80 -14.76
CA GLY A 113 -7.07 -18.47 -14.73
C GLY A 113 -6.92 -19.94 -14.40
N CYS A 114 -6.86 -20.30 -13.12
CA CYS A 114 -6.75 -21.69 -12.65
C CYS A 114 -7.43 -21.88 -11.29
N ASN A 115 -7.80 -23.12 -10.97
CA ASN A 115 -8.21 -23.52 -9.62
C ASN A 115 -7.02 -24.15 -8.88
N PRO A 116 -6.38 -23.46 -7.91
CA PRO A 116 -5.25 -24.03 -7.19
C PRO A 116 -5.58 -25.29 -6.39
N ALA A 117 -6.86 -25.48 -6.02
CA ALA A 117 -7.29 -26.65 -5.25
C ALA A 117 -7.33 -27.95 -6.09
N GLU A 118 -7.36 -27.82 -7.42
CA GLU A 118 -7.34 -28.94 -8.36
C GLU A 118 -5.93 -29.30 -8.84
N LEU A 119 -4.92 -28.51 -8.43
CA LEU A 119 -3.53 -28.70 -8.82
C LEU A 119 -2.72 -29.27 -7.67
N SER A 120 -1.87 -30.24 -7.97
CA SER A 120 -0.89 -30.70 -7.01
C SER A 120 0.14 -29.60 -6.70
N ILE A 121 0.85 -29.72 -5.58
CA ILE A 121 1.90 -28.78 -5.23
C ILE A 121 2.99 -28.71 -6.32
N SER A 122 3.29 -29.84 -6.94
CA SER A 122 4.28 -29.97 -8.02
C SER A 122 3.78 -29.26 -9.29
N GLU A 123 2.50 -29.41 -9.63
CA GLU A 123 1.87 -28.70 -10.75
C GLU A 123 1.84 -27.19 -10.52
N LEU A 124 1.51 -26.73 -9.31
CA LEU A 124 1.53 -25.33 -8.92
C LEU A 124 2.93 -24.71 -9.01
N GLU A 125 3.95 -25.45 -8.58
CA GLU A 125 5.34 -25.02 -8.73
C GLU A 125 5.70 -24.84 -10.21
N ARG A 126 5.44 -25.87 -11.04
CA ARG A 126 5.71 -25.81 -12.48
C ARG A 126 4.97 -24.65 -13.14
N LEU A 127 3.69 -24.44 -12.80
CA LEU A 127 2.89 -23.34 -13.31
C LEU A 127 3.49 -21.98 -12.96
N THR A 128 3.89 -21.80 -11.70
CA THR A 128 4.48 -20.57 -11.19
C THR A 128 5.82 -20.27 -11.86
N ARG A 129 6.65 -21.29 -12.05
CA ARG A 129 7.94 -21.16 -12.75
C ARG A 129 7.75 -20.81 -14.21
N VAL A 130 6.90 -21.53 -14.94
CA VAL A 130 6.58 -21.23 -16.34
C VAL A 130 6.04 -19.82 -16.47
N PHE A 131 5.10 -19.40 -15.62
CA PHE A 131 4.59 -18.03 -15.63
C PHE A 131 5.70 -17.00 -15.42
N THR A 132 6.59 -17.22 -14.44
CA THR A 132 7.74 -16.34 -14.16
C THR A 132 8.67 -16.25 -15.37
N GLN A 133 8.96 -17.38 -16.03
CA GLN A 133 9.76 -17.41 -17.24
C GLN A 133 9.15 -16.57 -18.37
N LYS A 134 7.81 -16.50 -18.44
CA LYS A 134 7.14 -15.68 -19.46
C LYS A 134 7.10 -14.18 -19.13
N ILE A 135 7.29 -13.80 -17.87
CA ILE A 135 7.18 -12.40 -17.43
C ILE A 135 8.49 -11.82 -16.87
N HIS A 136 9.60 -12.56 -16.83
CA HIS A 136 10.84 -12.12 -16.19
C HIS A 136 11.42 -10.83 -16.80
N ASP A 137 11.15 -10.55 -18.08
CA ASP A 137 11.59 -9.32 -18.75
C ASP A 137 10.71 -8.10 -18.43
N LEU A 138 9.55 -8.33 -17.80
CA LEU A 138 8.59 -7.29 -17.43
C LEU A 138 8.75 -6.87 -15.97
N ILE A 139 9.17 -7.81 -15.12
CA ILE A 139 9.35 -7.63 -13.68
C ILE A 139 10.79 -7.32 -13.35
N GLY A 140 11.02 -6.74 -12.17
CA GLY A 140 12.35 -6.36 -11.72
C GLY A 140 12.28 -5.45 -10.51
N THR A 141 13.36 -5.44 -9.73
CA THR A 141 13.48 -4.68 -8.46
C THR A 141 13.07 -3.20 -8.58
N HIS A 142 13.37 -2.56 -9.71
CA HIS A 142 13.04 -1.16 -9.99
C HIS A 142 12.04 -0.96 -11.14
N THR A 143 11.37 -2.03 -11.58
CA THR A 143 10.45 -2.00 -12.72
C THR A 143 9.04 -2.38 -12.31
N ASP A 144 8.85 -3.61 -11.85
CA ASP A 144 7.57 -4.15 -11.41
C ASP A 144 7.82 -5.28 -10.40
N VAL A 145 7.23 -5.16 -9.22
CA VAL A 145 7.48 -6.04 -8.07
C VAL A 145 6.20 -6.80 -7.71
N PRO A 146 6.07 -8.08 -8.10
CA PRO A 146 4.92 -8.90 -7.71
C PRO A 146 4.77 -9.13 -6.20
N ALA A 147 3.62 -9.67 -5.81
CA ALA A 147 3.26 -10.04 -4.44
C ALA A 147 2.22 -11.18 -4.44
N PRO A 148 1.89 -11.75 -3.27
CA PRO A 148 0.73 -12.60 -3.13
C PRO A 148 -0.58 -11.85 -3.39
N ASP A 149 -1.57 -12.60 -3.85
CA ASP A 149 -2.99 -12.23 -3.87
C ASP A 149 -3.82 -13.51 -3.63
N MET A 150 -5.12 -13.49 -3.94
CA MET A 150 -5.99 -14.66 -3.75
C MET A 150 -5.44 -15.88 -4.52
N GLY A 151 -5.34 -17.03 -3.84
CA GLY A 151 -4.80 -18.27 -4.41
C GLY A 151 -3.27 -18.37 -4.47
N THR A 152 -2.54 -17.35 -4.01
CA THR A 152 -1.06 -17.37 -3.92
C THR A 152 -0.58 -16.95 -2.54
N GLY A 153 0.67 -17.26 -2.20
CA GLY A 153 1.22 -17.00 -0.86
C GLY A 153 2.75 -16.95 -0.82
N PRO A 154 3.34 -17.02 0.38
CA PRO A 154 4.79 -16.99 0.56
C PRO A 154 5.53 -18.07 -0.25
N GLN A 155 4.98 -19.29 -0.30
CA GLN A 155 5.56 -20.37 -1.11
C GLN A 155 5.60 -20.02 -2.61
N THR A 156 4.53 -19.43 -3.14
CA THR A 156 4.49 -18.98 -4.54
C THR A 156 5.56 -17.92 -4.80
N MET A 157 5.72 -16.96 -3.88
CA MET A 157 6.75 -15.91 -4.01
C MET A 157 8.17 -16.48 -3.91
N ALA A 158 8.38 -17.53 -3.12
CA ALA A 158 9.66 -18.23 -3.07
C ALA A 158 10.03 -18.84 -4.44
N TRP A 159 9.08 -19.47 -5.12
CA TRP A 159 9.30 -20.01 -6.47
C TRP A 159 9.56 -18.91 -7.50
N ILE A 160 8.84 -17.78 -7.44
CA ILE A 160 9.09 -16.64 -8.34
C ILE A 160 10.48 -16.05 -8.10
N LEU A 161 10.87 -15.86 -6.84
CA LEU A 161 12.21 -15.38 -6.49
C LEU A 161 13.29 -16.30 -7.06
N ASP A 162 13.18 -17.61 -6.81
CA ASP A 162 14.15 -18.59 -7.27
C ASP A 162 14.22 -18.63 -8.79
N GLU A 163 13.08 -18.69 -9.48
CA GLU A 163 13.04 -18.76 -10.94
C GLU A 163 13.58 -17.48 -11.58
N TYR A 164 13.20 -16.29 -11.11
CA TYR A 164 13.72 -15.02 -11.61
C TYR A 164 15.25 -14.92 -11.40
N SER A 165 15.74 -15.41 -10.27
CA SER A 165 17.17 -15.36 -9.93
C SER A 165 18.05 -16.17 -10.89
N LYS A 166 17.50 -17.16 -11.60
CA LYS A 166 18.22 -17.91 -12.64
C LYS A 166 18.53 -17.06 -13.87
N PHE A 167 17.68 -16.07 -14.18
CA PHE A 167 17.83 -15.20 -15.35
C PHE A 167 18.65 -13.94 -15.03
N HIS A 168 18.50 -13.38 -13.83
CA HIS A 168 19.01 -12.04 -13.50
C HIS A 168 19.95 -12.01 -12.28
N GLY A 169 20.29 -13.17 -11.72
CA GLY A 169 21.03 -13.27 -10.46
C GLY A 169 20.14 -13.04 -9.24
N TYR A 170 20.67 -13.36 -8.05
CA TYR A 170 19.91 -13.34 -6.80
C TYR A 170 19.34 -11.95 -6.48
N SER A 171 18.00 -11.84 -6.54
CA SER A 171 17.29 -10.56 -6.50
C SER A 171 16.12 -10.59 -5.50
N PRO A 172 16.37 -10.58 -4.17
CA PRO A 172 15.32 -10.74 -3.16
C PRO A 172 14.23 -9.67 -3.21
N ALA A 173 14.55 -8.47 -3.70
CA ALA A 173 13.61 -7.35 -3.84
C ALA A 173 12.71 -7.44 -5.09
N VAL A 174 12.84 -8.46 -5.94
CA VAL A 174 11.98 -8.61 -7.14
C VAL A 174 10.53 -8.96 -6.80
N VAL A 175 10.30 -9.63 -5.67
CA VAL A 175 8.97 -9.96 -5.15
C VAL A 175 8.90 -9.69 -3.66
N THR A 176 7.69 -9.41 -3.17
CA THR A 176 7.42 -9.20 -1.73
C THR A 176 6.43 -10.24 -1.22
N GLY A 177 6.25 -10.36 0.09
CA GLY A 177 5.42 -11.40 0.70
C GLY A 177 6.11 -12.76 0.72
N LYS A 178 7.44 -12.76 0.78
CA LYS A 178 8.27 -13.97 0.84
C LYS A 178 8.24 -14.61 2.24
N PRO A 179 8.62 -15.89 2.37
CA PRO A 179 8.97 -16.46 3.67
C PRO A 179 10.09 -15.65 4.34
N ILE A 180 10.09 -15.60 5.67
CA ILE A 180 11.13 -14.89 6.43
C ILE A 180 12.52 -15.43 6.09
N ASP A 181 12.64 -16.74 5.90
CA ASP A 181 13.86 -17.46 5.50
C ASP A 181 14.46 -16.98 4.17
N LEU A 182 13.66 -16.33 3.32
CA LEU A 182 14.05 -15.82 2.00
C LEU A 182 13.97 -14.29 1.91
N GLY A 183 14.10 -13.59 3.04
CA GLY A 183 14.08 -12.13 3.09
C GLY A 183 12.68 -11.52 3.15
N GLY A 184 11.68 -12.27 3.60
CA GLY A 184 10.37 -11.73 3.95
C GLY A 184 10.41 -10.80 5.16
N SER A 185 9.51 -9.81 5.24
CA SER A 185 9.44 -8.90 6.38
C SER A 185 8.60 -9.49 7.51
N LEU A 186 9.08 -9.33 8.75
CA LEU A 186 8.24 -9.53 9.94
C LEU A 186 7.02 -8.60 9.90
N GLY A 187 5.94 -9.00 10.56
CA GLY A 187 4.67 -8.26 10.61
C GLY A 187 3.85 -8.29 9.31
N ARG A 188 4.36 -8.86 8.21
CA ARG A 188 3.67 -8.86 6.90
C ARG A 188 2.34 -9.59 6.91
N GLU A 189 2.22 -10.70 7.63
CA GLU A 189 1.00 -11.51 7.70
C GLU A 189 -0.15 -10.72 8.35
N ALA A 190 0.13 -10.06 9.47
CA ALA A 190 -0.82 -9.24 10.22
C ALA A 190 -1.06 -7.85 9.61
N ALA A 191 -0.22 -7.40 8.67
CA ALA A 191 -0.15 -6.01 8.20
C ALA A 191 -1.49 -5.42 7.73
N THR A 192 -2.29 -6.18 6.97
CA THR A 192 -3.58 -5.67 6.47
C THR A 192 -4.60 -5.56 7.61
N GLY A 193 -4.73 -6.57 8.47
CA GLY A 193 -5.63 -6.52 9.63
C GLY A 193 -5.22 -5.44 10.64
N ARG A 194 -3.91 -5.24 10.83
CA ARG A 194 -3.36 -4.14 11.63
C ARG A 194 -3.63 -2.78 11.00
N GLY A 195 -3.53 -2.68 9.67
CA GLY A 195 -3.93 -1.49 8.91
C GLY A 195 -5.40 -1.15 9.12
N VAL A 196 -6.30 -2.15 9.07
CA VAL A 196 -7.73 -1.98 9.35
C VAL A 196 -7.96 -1.46 10.78
N LEU A 197 -7.24 -1.99 11.78
CA LEU A 197 -7.30 -1.45 13.14
C LEU A 197 -6.87 0.03 13.18
N PHE A 198 -5.71 0.37 12.64
CA PHE A 198 -5.21 1.76 12.65
C PHE A 198 -6.15 2.72 11.90
N ALA A 199 -6.70 2.27 10.77
CA ALA A 199 -7.68 3.02 10.00
C ALA A 199 -8.98 3.24 10.80
N THR A 200 -9.45 2.21 11.51
CA THR A 200 -10.62 2.28 12.41
C THR A 200 -10.37 3.23 13.58
N GLU A 201 -9.22 3.14 14.24
CA GLU A 201 -8.85 4.05 15.35
C GLU A 201 -8.84 5.50 14.86
N ALA A 202 -8.20 5.78 13.71
CA ALA A 202 -8.14 7.11 13.14
C ALA A 202 -9.55 7.67 12.81
N LEU A 203 -10.43 6.85 12.23
CA LEU A 203 -11.80 7.23 11.94
C LEU A 203 -12.61 7.49 13.22
N LEU A 204 -12.58 6.57 14.18
CA LEU A 204 -13.38 6.72 15.40
C LEU A 204 -12.93 7.94 16.22
N ASN A 205 -11.63 8.22 16.27
CA ASN A 205 -11.08 9.39 16.98
C ASN A 205 -11.64 10.71 16.42
N GLU A 206 -11.86 10.82 15.10
CA GLU A 206 -12.50 12.01 14.49
C GLU A 206 -13.94 12.22 14.97
N HIS A 207 -14.62 11.15 15.38
CA HIS A 207 -15.98 11.18 15.91
C HIS A 207 -16.03 11.16 17.44
N GLY A 208 -14.90 11.42 18.12
CA GLY A 208 -14.81 11.39 19.58
C GLY A 208 -15.08 10.01 20.18
N LYS A 209 -14.82 8.95 19.42
CA LYS A 209 -15.01 7.54 19.80
C LYS A 209 -13.66 6.84 19.84
N SER A 210 -13.58 5.75 20.59
CA SER A 210 -12.46 4.81 20.55
C SER A 210 -12.95 3.43 20.10
N VAL A 211 -12.02 2.52 19.77
CA VAL A 211 -12.32 1.12 19.46
C VAL A 211 -12.92 0.39 20.66
N SER A 212 -12.44 0.72 21.86
CA SER A 212 -12.89 0.10 23.10
C SER A 212 -14.39 0.30 23.31
N GLY A 213 -15.11 -0.80 23.55
CA GLY A 213 -16.54 -0.80 23.81
C GLY A 213 -17.45 -0.75 22.56
N GLN A 214 -16.93 -0.50 21.36
CA GLN A 214 -17.73 -0.58 20.12
C GLN A 214 -18.05 -2.03 19.76
N ARG A 215 -19.20 -2.23 19.11
CA ARG A 215 -19.60 -3.53 18.57
C ARG A 215 -19.17 -3.65 17.12
N PHE A 216 -18.42 -4.72 16.81
CA PHE A 216 -17.89 -5.01 15.48
C PHE A 216 -18.55 -6.24 14.88
N VAL A 217 -18.88 -6.15 13.59
CA VAL A 217 -19.25 -7.32 12.77
C VAL A 217 -18.23 -7.45 11.65
N ILE A 218 -17.72 -8.66 11.45
CA ILE A 218 -16.65 -8.93 10.48
C ILE A 218 -17.12 -10.01 9.50
N GLN A 219 -17.25 -9.65 8.22
CA GLN A 219 -17.55 -10.62 7.17
C GLN A 219 -16.23 -11.13 6.59
N GLY A 220 -15.98 -12.43 6.71
CA GLY A 220 -14.74 -13.07 6.27
C GLY A 220 -13.76 -13.23 7.43
N PHE A 221 -13.40 -14.48 7.74
CA PHE A 221 -12.45 -14.84 8.79
C PHE A 221 -11.15 -15.47 8.24
N GLY A 222 -10.76 -15.07 7.03
CA GLY A 222 -9.44 -15.37 6.46
C GLY A 222 -8.34 -14.49 7.07
N ASN A 223 -7.17 -14.41 6.43
CA ASN A 223 -6.01 -13.68 6.96
C ASN A 223 -6.34 -12.24 7.41
N VAL A 224 -7.07 -11.46 6.59
CA VAL A 224 -7.35 -10.05 6.92
C VAL A 224 -8.34 -9.94 8.09
N GLY A 225 -9.48 -10.61 7.98
CA GLY A 225 -10.54 -10.50 8.98
C GLY A 225 -10.19 -11.13 10.33
N SER A 226 -9.42 -12.22 10.34
CA SER A 226 -8.99 -12.88 11.58
C SER A 226 -7.98 -12.04 12.36
N TRP A 227 -6.98 -11.46 11.68
CA TRP A 227 -6.05 -10.50 12.29
C TRP A 227 -6.75 -9.20 12.72
N ALA A 228 -7.68 -8.68 11.92
CA ALA A 228 -8.48 -7.52 12.31
C ALA A 228 -9.30 -7.82 13.58
N ALA A 229 -10.00 -8.95 13.63
CA ALA A 229 -10.78 -9.38 14.79
C ALA A 229 -9.91 -9.49 16.05
N GLN A 230 -8.75 -10.13 15.93
CA GLN A 230 -7.82 -10.31 17.03
C GLN A 230 -7.35 -8.95 17.58
N LEU A 231 -6.78 -8.11 16.71
CA LEU A 231 -6.20 -6.84 17.12
C LEU A 231 -7.26 -5.85 17.63
N ILE A 232 -8.47 -5.87 17.05
CA ILE A 232 -9.62 -5.09 17.56
C ILE A 232 -10.02 -5.56 18.95
N SER A 233 -10.09 -6.88 19.18
CA SER A 233 -10.44 -7.44 20.49
C SER A 233 -9.39 -7.12 21.57
N GLU A 234 -8.10 -7.15 21.21
CA GLU A 234 -6.99 -6.76 22.10
C GLU A 234 -7.05 -5.29 22.51
N LYS A 235 -7.65 -4.42 21.67
CA LYS A 235 -7.93 -3.01 21.98
C LYS A 235 -9.27 -2.77 22.70
N GLY A 236 -9.98 -3.86 23.07
CA GLY A 236 -11.24 -3.81 23.81
C GLY A 236 -12.49 -3.61 22.94
N GLY A 237 -12.38 -3.76 21.62
CA GLY A 237 -13.54 -3.82 20.73
C GLY A 237 -14.29 -5.13 20.90
N LYS A 238 -15.63 -5.09 20.86
CA LYS A 238 -16.48 -6.28 21.00
C LYS A 238 -16.84 -6.83 19.62
N VAL A 239 -16.16 -7.88 19.18
CA VAL A 239 -16.54 -8.58 17.94
C VAL A 239 -17.79 -9.42 18.22
N VAL A 240 -18.96 -8.97 17.77
CA VAL A 240 -20.25 -9.59 18.11
C VAL A 240 -20.72 -10.60 17.07
N ALA A 241 -20.27 -10.52 15.81
CA ALA A 241 -20.55 -11.53 14.81
C ALA A 241 -19.40 -11.66 13.80
N VAL A 242 -19.19 -12.88 13.32
CA VAL A 242 -18.19 -13.22 12.31
C VAL A 242 -18.80 -14.21 11.31
N SER A 243 -18.47 -14.06 10.03
CA SER A 243 -18.78 -15.08 9.01
C SER A 243 -17.55 -15.53 8.22
N ASP A 244 -17.63 -16.73 7.65
CA ASP A 244 -16.76 -17.22 6.59
C ASP A 244 -17.55 -18.10 5.61
N ILE A 245 -16.85 -18.83 4.75
CA ILE A 245 -17.47 -19.75 3.77
C ILE A 245 -18.25 -20.91 4.42
N SER A 246 -17.94 -21.27 5.67
CA SER A 246 -18.61 -22.35 6.40
C SER A 246 -19.92 -21.92 7.05
N GLY A 247 -20.09 -20.62 7.34
CA GLY A 247 -21.29 -20.07 7.95
C GLY A 247 -21.02 -18.78 8.74
N ALA A 248 -22.00 -18.36 9.53
CA ALA A 248 -21.92 -17.18 10.38
C ALA A 248 -22.27 -17.50 11.84
N ILE A 249 -21.59 -16.84 12.77
CA ILE A 249 -21.79 -16.99 14.21
C ILE A 249 -21.92 -15.63 14.88
N LYS A 250 -22.69 -15.58 15.98
CA LYS A 250 -22.95 -14.36 16.74
C LYS A 250 -22.88 -14.61 18.24
N ASN A 251 -22.34 -13.65 18.97
CA ASN A 251 -22.47 -13.56 20.41
C ASN A 251 -22.60 -12.09 20.81
N SER A 252 -23.78 -11.68 21.28
CA SER A 252 -24.06 -10.29 21.67
C SER A 252 -23.18 -9.79 22.82
N LYS A 253 -22.56 -10.69 23.60
CA LYS A 253 -21.60 -10.33 24.66
C LYS A 253 -20.18 -10.13 24.13
N GLY A 254 -19.91 -10.51 22.89
CA GLY A 254 -18.59 -10.58 22.26
C GLY A 254 -18.12 -12.03 22.12
N LEU A 255 -17.53 -12.34 20.96
CA LEU A 255 -16.88 -13.60 20.67
C LEU A 255 -15.48 -13.62 21.28
N ASP A 256 -15.08 -14.76 21.85
CA ASP A 256 -13.71 -15.00 22.28
C ASP A 256 -12.83 -15.31 21.05
N ILE A 257 -12.18 -14.27 20.53
CA ILE A 257 -11.42 -14.34 19.28
C ILE A 257 -10.23 -15.31 19.35
N PRO A 258 -9.40 -15.33 20.40
CA PRO A 258 -8.39 -16.38 20.59
C PRO A 258 -8.94 -17.80 20.43
N SER A 259 -10.04 -18.13 21.12
CA SER A 259 -10.68 -19.44 21.01
C SER A 259 -11.28 -19.71 19.63
N LEU A 260 -11.85 -18.69 18.99
CA LEU A 260 -12.40 -18.79 17.63
C LEU A 260 -11.31 -19.05 16.58
N LEU A 261 -10.14 -18.42 16.72
CA LEU A 261 -8.96 -18.67 15.87
C LEU A 261 -8.50 -20.12 15.97
N GLU A 262 -8.42 -20.66 17.19
CA GLU A 262 -8.08 -22.07 17.39
C GLU A 262 -9.12 -23.01 16.77
N HIS A 263 -10.40 -22.72 16.97
CA HIS A 263 -11.50 -23.47 16.39
C HIS A 263 -11.42 -23.48 14.87
N SER A 264 -11.24 -22.30 14.26
CA SER A 264 -11.15 -22.15 12.81
C SER A 264 -9.97 -22.90 12.22
N LYS A 265 -8.81 -22.93 12.91
CA LYS A 265 -7.64 -23.72 12.49
C LYS A 265 -7.90 -25.22 12.53
N LYS A 266 -8.62 -25.72 13.55
CA LYS A 266 -8.92 -27.15 13.73
C LYS A 266 -10.02 -27.65 12.79
N HIS A 267 -11.08 -26.86 12.60
CA HIS A 267 -12.30 -27.26 11.89
C HIS A 267 -12.42 -26.68 10.47
N LYS A 268 -11.44 -25.89 10.02
CA LYS A 268 -11.42 -25.20 8.72
C LYS A 268 -12.62 -24.27 8.50
N GLY A 269 -13.09 -23.62 9.57
CA GLY A 269 -14.09 -22.57 9.50
C GLY A 269 -14.70 -22.20 10.85
N VAL A 270 -15.56 -21.19 10.88
CA VAL A 270 -16.21 -20.69 12.11
C VAL A 270 -17.44 -21.50 12.54
N LYS A 271 -18.03 -22.30 11.63
CA LYS A 271 -19.22 -23.10 11.93
C LYS A 271 -18.96 -24.07 13.09
N GLY A 272 -19.94 -24.18 13.99
CA GLY A 272 -19.89 -25.08 15.14
C GLY A 272 -19.04 -24.59 16.32
N PHE A 273 -18.60 -23.34 16.32
CA PHE A 273 -17.90 -22.75 17.46
C PHE A 273 -18.83 -22.64 18.67
N HIS A 274 -18.48 -23.26 19.80
CA HIS A 274 -19.33 -23.27 21.00
C HIS A 274 -19.52 -21.89 21.67
N GLY A 275 -18.64 -20.93 21.40
CA GLY A 275 -18.71 -19.59 21.98
C GLY A 275 -19.62 -18.61 21.23
N GLY A 276 -20.37 -19.05 20.22
CA GLY A 276 -21.31 -18.23 19.47
C GLY A 276 -22.46 -19.04 18.87
N ASP A 277 -23.62 -18.42 18.77
CA ASP A 277 -24.81 -19.03 18.18
C ASP A 277 -24.76 -18.90 16.64
N PRO A 278 -25.13 -19.95 15.89
CA PRO A 278 -25.17 -19.88 14.44
C PRO A 278 -26.28 -18.90 13.99
N ILE A 279 -25.97 -18.07 13.01
CA ILE A 279 -26.92 -17.17 12.34
C ILE A 279 -26.90 -17.39 10.82
N SER A 280 -27.86 -16.80 10.11
CA SER A 280 -27.84 -16.83 8.64
C SER A 280 -26.60 -16.07 8.12
N ALA A 281 -25.90 -16.65 7.15
CA ALA A 281 -24.79 -15.97 6.49
C ALA A 281 -25.25 -14.70 5.76
N ASP A 282 -26.48 -14.70 5.24
CA ASP A 282 -27.05 -13.58 4.50
C ASP A 282 -27.38 -12.39 5.42
N SER A 283 -27.60 -12.62 6.72
CA SER A 283 -27.93 -11.54 7.66
C SER A 283 -26.69 -10.82 8.20
N ILE A 284 -25.48 -11.32 7.95
CA ILE A 284 -24.26 -10.81 8.61
C ILE A 284 -24.03 -9.31 8.35
N LEU A 285 -24.27 -8.83 7.13
CA LEU A 285 -24.01 -7.43 6.76
C LEU A 285 -25.02 -6.44 7.38
N VAL A 286 -26.19 -6.94 7.80
CA VAL A 286 -27.31 -6.15 8.34
C VAL A 286 -27.52 -6.38 9.84
N GLU A 287 -26.57 -7.08 10.48
CA GLU A 287 -26.53 -7.25 11.92
C GLU A 287 -26.33 -5.90 12.64
N ASP A 288 -26.99 -5.77 13.79
CA ASP A 288 -26.87 -4.57 14.62
C ASP A 288 -25.46 -4.46 15.23
N CYS A 289 -24.72 -3.43 14.81
CA CYS A 289 -23.36 -3.15 15.25
C CYS A 289 -23.04 -1.66 15.10
N ASP A 290 -21.90 -1.23 15.65
CA ASP A 290 -21.42 0.15 15.50
C ASP A 290 -20.50 0.26 14.28
N VAL A 291 -19.67 -0.76 14.05
CA VAL A 291 -18.70 -0.82 12.95
C VAL A 291 -18.82 -2.14 12.19
N LEU A 292 -19.03 -2.07 10.88
CA LEU A 292 -19.03 -3.21 9.96
C LEU A 292 -17.70 -3.30 9.20
N VAL A 293 -17.09 -4.48 9.16
CA VAL A 293 -15.81 -4.73 8.48
C VAL A 293 -15.99 -5.81 7.42
N PRO A 294 -16.31 -5.47 6.16
CA PRO A 294 -16.31 -6.43 5.07
C PRO A 294 -14.87 -6.79 4.67
N ALA A 295 -14.49 -8.06 4.85
CA ALA A 295 -13.14 -8.60 4.70
C ALA A 295 -13.09 -9.89 3.83
N ALA A 296 -14.12 -10.13 3.01
CA ALA A 296 -14.23 -11.30 2.14
C ALA A 296 -14.17 -10.93 0.64
N LEU A 297 -15.34 -10.74 0.00
CA LEU A 297 -15.48 -10.52 -1.44
C LEU A 297 -15.86 -9.05 -1.75
N GLY A 298 -15.67 -8.68 -3.03
CA GLY A 298 -16.14 -7.39 -3.56
C GLY A 298 -17.64 -7.39 -3.87
N GLY A 299 -18.27 -6.21 -3.94
CA GLY A 299 -19.67 -6.02 -4.36
C GLY A 299 -20.74 -6.61 -3.42
N VAL A 300 -20.34 -6.99 -2.20
CA VAL A 300 -21.23 -7.61 -1.21
C VAL A 300 -22.17 -6.62 -0.54
N ILE A 301 -21.79 -5.33 -0.49
CA ILE A 301 -22.66 -4.23 -0.10
C ILE A 301 -23.12 -3.54 -1.39
N ASN A 302 -24.40 -3.64 -1.69
CA ASN A 302 -24.98 -3.20 -2.95
C ASN A 302 -26.36 -2.59 -2.71
N ARG A 303 -27.03 -2.17 -3.80
CA ARG A 303 -28.33 -1.49 -3.71
C ARG A 303 -29.39 -2.28 -2.94
N GLU A 304 -29.31 -3.61 -2.94
CA GLU A 304 -30.32 -4.48 -2.32
C GLU A 304 -30.25 -4.46 -0.80
N ASN A 305 -29.04 -4.39 -0.22
CA ASN A 305 -28.84 -4.47 1.23
C ASN A 305 -28.36 -3.17 1.90
N ALA A 306 -27.92 -2.16 1.13
CA ALA A 306 -27.37 -0.92 1.67
C ALA A 306 -28.32 -0.19 2.65
N ASN A 307 -29.63 -0.21 2.37
CA ASN A 307 -30.64 0.44 3.21
C ASN A 307 -30.92 -0.31 4.53
N GLU A 308 -30.48 -1.56 4.64
CA GLU A 308 -30.68 -2.40 5.83
C GLU A 308 -29.47 -2.40 6.77
N ILE A 309 -28.35 -1.81 6.35
CA ILE A 309 -27.14 -1.71 7.17
C ILE A 309 -27.41 -0.82 8.38
N LYS A 310 -27.20 -1.39 9.57
CA LYS A 310 -27.39 -0.70 10.87
C LYS A 310 -26.11 -0.07 11.41
N ALA A 311 -24.97 -0.42 10.83
CA ALA A 311 -23.67 0.11 11.23
C ALA A 311 -23.58 1.61 11.00
N LYS A 312 -22.87 2.32 11.88
CA LYS A 312 -22.59 3.77 11.73
C LYS A 312 -21.34 4.01 10.90
N PHE A 313 -20.43 3.04 10.91
CA PHE A 313 -19.18 3.07 10.19
C PHE A 313 -18.98 1.76 9.42
N ILE A 314 -18.52 1.86 8.18
CA ILE A 314 -18.04 0.73 7.39
C ILE A 314 -16.53 0.91 7.18
N VAL A 315 -15.74 -0.11 7.49
CA VAL A 315 -14.29 -0.11 7.26
C VAL A 315 -13.93 -1.20 6.26
N GLU A 316 -13.63 -0.79 5.03
CA GLU A 316 -13.46 -1.71 3.91
C GLU A 316 -12.10 -2.45 3.99
N ALA A 317 -12.12 -3.66 4.54
CA ALA A 317 -10.94 -4.53 4.63
C ALA A 317 -10.70 -5.32 3.33
N ALA A 318 -11.77 -5.71 2.64
CA ALA A 318 -11.73 -6.25 1.28
C ALA A 318 -11.50 -5.14 0.25
N ASN A 319 -11.17 -5.50 -0.99
CA ASN A 319 -11.16 -4.54 -2.08
C ASN A 319 -12.58 -4.41 -2.64
N HIS A 320 -13.04 -3.19 -2.87
CA HIS A 320 -14.33 -2.84 -3.47
C HIS A 320 -15.51 -3.67 -2.92
N PRO A 321 -15.70 -3.78 -1.59
CA PRO A 321 -16.83 -4.49 -1.01
C PRO A 321 -18.16 -3.74 -1.23
N THR A 322 -18.11 -2.43 -1.43
CA THR A 322 -19.28 -1.56 -1.62
C THR A 322 -19.38 -1.11 -3.07
N ASP A 323 -20.52 -1.37 -3.71
CA ASP A 323 -20.81 -0.86 -5.04
C ASP A 323 -21.14 0.65 -4.98
N PRO A 324 -20.85 1.44 -6.04
CA PRO A 324 -21.11 2.89 -6.04
C PRO A 324 -22.58 3.30 -5.81
N GLU A 325 -23.52 2.37 -5.90
CA GLU A 325 -24.95 2.59 -5.65
C GLU A 325 -25.29 2.46 -4.17
N ALA A 326 -24.46 1.76 -3.39
CA ALA A 326 -24.56 1.64 -1.95
C ALA A 326 -23.78 2.73 -1.19
N ASP A 327 -22.84 3.41 -1.87
CA ASP A 327 -22.10 4.55 -1.31
C ASP A 327 -22.99 5.77 -0.98
N GLU A 328 -24.22 5.82 -1.51
CA GLU A 328 -25.18 6.92 -1.29
C GLU A 328 -25.93 6.80 0.07
N ALA A 329 -25.71 5.72 0.83
CA ALA A 329 -26.31 5.53 2.14
C ALA A 329 -25.70 6.48 3.22
N SER A 330 -26.48 6.85 4.24
CA SER A 330 -26.08 7.78 5.32
C SER A 330 -25.02 7.25 6.30
N VAL A 331 -24.22 6.27 5.89
CA VAL A 331 -23.19 5.59 6.71
C VAL A 331 -21.81 6.14 6.34
N VAL A 332 -20.93 6.31 7.33
CA VAL A 332 -19.57 6.77 7.04
C VAL A 332 -18.72 5.58 6.58
N ILE A 333 -18.25 5.63 5.33
CA ILE A 333 -17.47 4.55 4.72
C ILE A 333 -15.99 4.95 4.64
N LEU A 334 -15.12 4.15 5.27
CA LEU A 334 -13.68 4.28 5.14
C LEU A 334 -13.20 3.43 3.97
N PRO A 335 -12.73 4.05 2.87
CA PRO A 335 -12.56 3.37 1.60
C PRO A 335 -11.38 2.39 1.63
N ASP A 336 -11.54 1.30 0.89
CA ASP A 336 -10.60 0.20 0.73
C ASP A 336 -9.16 0.65 0.36
N ILE A 337 -9.02 1.59 -0.58
CA ILE A 337 -7.74 2.13 -1.04
C ILE A 337 -6.92 2.80 0.07
N TYR A 338 -7.55 3.14 1.20
CA TYR A 338 -6.89 3.54 2.44
C TYR A 338 -6.92 2.43 3.49
N ALA A 339 -8.11 1.93 3.85
CA ALA A 339 -8.32 1.06 5.01
C ALA A 339 -7.51 -0.25 4.96
N ASN A 340 -7.37 -0.86 3.79
CA ASN A 340 -6.61 -2.11 3.64
C ASN A 340 -5.17 -1.91 3.12
N SER A 341 -4.69 -0.67 3.07
CA SER A 341 -3.37 -0.34 2.51
C SER A 341 -2.19 -0.83 3.36
N GLY A 342 -2.41 -1.24 4.61
CA GLY A 342 -1.33 -1.71 5.49
C GLY A 342 -0.52 -2.88 4.91
N GLY A 343 -1.17 -3.79 4.18
CA GLY A 343 -0.48 -4.90 3.52
C GLY A 343 0.50 -4.45 2.41
N VAL A 344 0.14 -3.42 1.64
CA VAL A 344 1.05 -2.88 0.60
C VAL A 344 2.15 -2.02 1.22
N THR A 345 1.86 -1.31 2.31
CA THR A 345 2.86 -0.54 3.08
C THR A 345 3.93 -1.44 3.68
N VAL A 346 3.57 -2.58 4.30
CA VAL A 346 4.59 -3.51 4.81
C VAL A 346 5.29 -4.27 3.67
N SER A 347 4.62 -4.48 2.53
CA SER A 347 5.32 -4.98 1.32
C SER A 347 6.37 -3.99 0.81
N TYR A 348 6.11 -2.68 0.91
CA TYR A 348 7.12 -1.65 0.64
C TYR A 348 8.28 -1.73 1.63
N PHE A 349 8.00 -1.90 2.93
CA PHE A 349 9.07 -2.07 3.92
C PHE A 349 9.91 -3.32 3.65
N GLU A 350 9.30 -4.44 3.25
CA GLU A 350 10.03 -5.64 2.83
C GLU A 350 10.98 -5.34 1.67
N TRP A 351 10.49 -4.65 0.65
CA TRP A 351 11.32 -4.22 -0.48
C TRP A 351 12.46 -3.31 -0.04
N VAL A 352 12.20 -2.30 0.81
CA VAL A 352 13.24 -1.40 1.36
C VAL A 352 14.30 -2.21 2.11
N GLN A 353 13.90 -3.14 2.98
CA GLN A 353 14.82 -4.00 3.73
C GLN A 353 15.68 -4.86 2.80
N ASN A 354 15.09 -5.40 1.72
CA ASN A 354 15.81 -6.20 0.73
C ASN A 354 16.78 -5.36 -0.13
N ILE A 355 16.42 -4.12 -0.47
CA ILE A 355 17.34 -3.16 -1.11
C ILE A 355 18.51 -2.83 -0.19
N GLN A 356 18.24 -2.64 1.11
CA GLN A 356 19.25 -2.30 2.12
C GLN A 356 20.12 -3.49 2.53
N GLY A 357 19.67 -4.73 2.28
CA GLY A 357 20.29 -5.94 2.84
C GLY A 357 20.21 -6.02 4.37
N PHE A 358 19.22 -5.35 4.99
CA PHE A 358 19.08 -5.25 6.44
C PHE A 358 17.62 -5.35 6.88
N MET A 359 17.31 -6.38 7.68
CA MET A 359 15.96 -6.67 8.14
C MET A 359 15.63 -5.92 9.42
N TRP A 360 14.38 -5.49 9.58
CA TRP A 360 13.88 -4.80 10.75
C TRP A 360 13.20 -5.78 11.71
N ASN A 361 13.19 -5.45 13.00
CA ASN A 361 12.37 -6.16 13.96
C ASN A 361 10.88 -5.81 13.77
N GLU A 362 10.00 -6.65 14.31
CA GLU A 362 8.55 -6.50 14.14
C GLU A 362 8.01 -5.20 14.74
N GLU A 363 8.54 -4.76 15.88
CA GLU A 363 8.14 -3.51 16.53
C GLU A 363 8.38 -2.30 15.61
N LYS A 364 9.57 -2.21 15.01
CA LYS A 364 9.90 -1.13 14.06
C LYS A 364 8.96 -1.16 12.86
N VAL A 365 8.68 -2.34 12.29
CA VAL A 365 7.74 -2.49 11.17
C VAL A 365 6.35 -1.99 11.55
N ASN A 366 5.84 -2.37 12.71
CA ASN A 366 4.51 -2.00 13.18
C ASN A 366 4.42 -0.49 13.52
N ASN A 367 5.46 0.10 14.11
CA ASN A 367 5.53 1.54 14.39
C ASN A 367 5.55 2.37 13.10
N GLU A 368 6.38 1.98 12.12
CA GLU A 368 6.41 2.63 10.81
C GLU A 368 5.08 2.49 10.07
N LEU A 369 4.43 1.33 10.15
CA LEU A 369 3.09 1.14 9.59
C LEU A 369 2.08 2.10 10.21
N GLY A 370 2.08 2.25 11.54
CA GLY A 370 1.21 3.19 12.25
C GLY A 370 1.43 4.65 11.79
N ASN A 371 2.70 5.05 11.62
CA ASN A 371 3.06 6.40 11.13
C ASN A 371 2.53 6.65 9.71
N TYR A 372 2.72 5.70 8.78
CA TYR A 372 2.24 5.82 7.40
C TYR A 372 0.72 5.88 7.32
N MET A 373 0.01 5.01 8.07
CA MET A 373 -1.46 5.00 8.09
C MET A 373 -2.02 6.31 8.68
N THR A 374 -1.47 6.77 9.81
CA THR A 374 -1.89 8.02 10.46
C THR A 374 -1.73 9.23 9.54
N LYS A 375 -0.57 9.33 8.87
CA LYS A 375 -0.33 10.40 7.90
C LYS A 375 -1.26 10.29 6.69
N GLY A 376 -1.46 9.08 6.16
CA GLY A 376 -2.36 8.83 5.04
C GLY A 376 -3.79 9.28 5.34
N PHE A 377 -4.32 8.98 6.52
CA PHE A 377 -5.65 9.43 6.93
C PHE A 377 -5.77 10.95 7.00
N LYS A 378 -4.75 11.61 7.57
CA LYS A 378 -4.70 13.08 7.64
C LYS A 378 -4.76 13.70 6.25
N ASP A 379 -3.99 13.18 5.31
CA ASP A 379 -3.96 13.67 3.92
C ASP A 379 -5.32 13.45 3.23
N VAL A 380 -5.97 12.29 3.45
CA VAL A 380 -7.33 12.02 2.93
C VAL A 380 -8.33 13.04 3.48
N LYS A 381 -8.28 13.31 4.79
CA LYS A 381 -9.16 14.28 5.45
C LYS A 381 -8.96 15.70 4.94
N GLU A 382 -7.72 16.09 4.65
CA GLU A 382 -7.42 17.40 4.07
C GLU A 382 -8.03 17.54 2.66
N MET A 383 -7.97 16.48 1.86
CA MET A 383 -8.62 16.44 0.55
C MET A 383 -10.15 16.49 0.66
N CYS A 384 -10.75 15.77 1.62
CA CYS A 384 -12.20 15.85 1.89
C CYS A 384 -12.63 17.29 2.20
N LYS A 385 -11.87 18.00 3.05
CA LYS A 385 -12.15 19.41 3.41
C LYS A 385 -11.97 20.36 2.22
N THR A 386 -10.97 20.10 1.38
CA THR A 386 -10.63 20.97 0.23
C THR A 386 -11.68 20.88 -0.87
N HIS A 387 -12.22 19.69 -1.11
CA HIS A 387 -13.16 19.43 -2.20
C HIS A 387 -14.61 19.21 -1.76
N ASP A 388 -14.90 19.39 -0.47
CA ASP A 388 -16.22 19.14 0.15
C ASP A 388 -16.81 17.80 -0.29
N CYS A 389 -16.08 16.71 -0.01
CA CYS A 389 -16.43 15.37 -0.48
C CYS A 389 -16.28 14.31 0.61
N ASP A 390 -16.88 13.14 0.37
CA ASP A 390 -16.78 11.99 1.27
C ASP A 390 -15.36 11.40 1.33
N LEU A 391 -15.14 10.46 2.26
CA LEU A 391 -13.83 9.83 2.47
C LEU A 391 -13.34 9.05 1.24
N ARG A 392 -14.24 8.42 0.47
CA ARG A 392 -13.87 7.69 -0.76
C ARG A 392 -13.34 8.68 -1.79
N MET A 393 -14.08 9.75 -2.07
CA MET A 393 -13.67 10.80 -3.00
C MET A 393 -12.44 11.54 -2.48
N GLY A 394 -12.29 11.79 -1.18
CA GLY A 394 -11.07 12.34 -0.60
C GLY A 394 -9.84 11.47 -0.87
N ALA A 395 -9.98 10.15 -0.73
CA ALA A 395 -8.90 9.21 -1.02
C ALA A 395 -8.58 9.11 -2.52
N PHE A 396 -9.60 9.03 -3.38
CA PHE A 396 -9.38 9.01 -4.84
C PHE A 396 -8.78 10.33 -5.35
N THR A 397 -9.27 11.48 -4.90
CA THR A 397 -8.71 12.78 -5.29
C THR A 397 -7.27 12.95 -4.81
N LEU A 398 -6.94 12.51 -3.58
CA LEU A 398 -5.55 12.45 -3.11
C LEU A 398 -4.67 11.63 -4.04
N ALA A 399 -5.13 10.43 -4.39
CA ALA A 399 -4.41 9.48 -5.22
C ALA A 399 -4.16 10.02 -6.63
N VAL A 400 -5.24 10.43 -7.31
CA VAL A 400 -5.20 10.94 -8.68
C VAL A 400 -4.34 12.19 -8.74
N ASN A 401 -4.46 13.11 -7.78
CA ASN A 401 -3.62 14.31 -7.72
C ASN A 401 -2.12 13.96 -7.62
N ARG A 402 -1.75 13.03 -6.72
CA ARG A 402 -0.35 12.61 -6.55
C ARG A 402 0.24 12.00 -7.83
N VAL A 403 -0.53 11.16 -8.51
CA VAL A 403 -0.10 10.53 -9.77
C VAL A 403 -0.02 11.56 -10.89
N ALA A 404 -1.08 12.36 -11.08
CA ALA A 404 -1.13 13.45 -12.08
C ALA A 404 0.06 14.40 -11.94
N ARG A 405 0.39 14.82 -10.71
CA ARG A 405 1.56 15.67 -10.44
C ARG A 405 2.87 15.01 -10.86
N ALA A 406 3.07 13.74 -10.54
CA ALA A 406 4.27 13.01 -10.95
C ALA A 406 4.37 12.89 -12.48
N THR A 407 3.27 12.59 -13.16
CA THR A 407 3.19 12.50 -14.62
C THR A 407 3.54 13.84 -15.29
N VAL A 408 2.97 14.94 -14.79
CA VAL A 408 3.25 16.29 -15.31
C VAL A 408 4.71 16.69 -15.06
N LEU A 409 5.23 16.47 -13.85
CA LEU A 409 6.62 16.80 -13.51
C LEU A 409 7.64 16.00 -14.33
N ARG A 410 7.28 14.79 -14.78
CA ARG A 410 8.11 13.97 -15.69
C ARG A 410 8.03 14.40 -17.16
N GLY A 411 7.20 15.37 -17.52
CA GLY A 411 7.23 16.02 -18.83
C GLY A 411 6.12 15.64 -19.80
N VAL A 412 5.12 14.86 -19.40
CA VAL A 412 3.90 14.65 -20.20
C VAL A 412 3.01 15.89 -20.05
N THR A 413 3.35 16.95 -20.77
CA THR A 413 2.64 18.24 -20.69
C THR A 413 1.69 18.42 -21.88
N SER A 414 0.43 18.71 -21.57
CA SER A 414 -0.43 19.46 -22.49
C SER A 414 -0.08 20.94 -22.35
N PRO A 415 -0.04 21.74 -23.43
CA PRO A 415 0.27 23.17 -23.36
C PRO A 415 -0.67 23.99 -22.45
N ASN A 416 -1.81 23.41 -22.02
CA ASN A 416 -2.76 24.03 -21.08
C ASN A 416 -2.54 23.68 -19.59
N VAL A 417 -1.50 22.93 -19.21
CA VAL A 417 -1.19 22.63 -17.79
C VAL A 417 -0.51 23.84 -17.11
N ALA A 418 -1.06 25.04 -17.32
CA ALA A 418 -0.57 26.30 -16.75
C ALA A 418 -0.92 26.46 -15.25
N ASN A 419 -1.47 25.44 -14.59
CA ASN A 419 -2.02 25.57 -13.25
C ASN A 419 -1.64 24.45 -12.29
N ILE A 420 -0.44 23.86 -12.39
CA ILE A 420 0.10 22.90 -11.39
C ILE A 420 -0.05 23.42 -9.95
N ASN A 421 0.01 24.75 -9.78
CA ASN A 421 -0.16 25.42 -8.49
C ASN A 421 -1.60 25.40 -7.92
N LYS A 422 -2.64 25.12 -8.72
CA LYS A 422 -4.02 24.91 -8.21
C LYS A 422 -4.23 23.54 -7.57
N TRP A 423 -3.35 22.58 -7.87
CA TRP A 423 -3.35 21.20 -7.36
C TRP A 423 -2.56 21.07 -6.06
N VAL A 424 -1.97 22.17 -5.61
CA VAL A 424 -1.24 22.28 -4.36
C VAL A 424 -2.29 22.44 -3.27
N CYS A 425 -2.55 21.35 -2.54
CA CYS A 425 -3.01 21.50 -1.16
C CYS A 425 -1.97 22.39 -0.46
N PRO A 426 -2.36 23.46 0.28
CA PRO A 426 -1.41 24.38 0.88
C PRO A 426 -0.71 23.69 2.05
N LEU A 427 0.21 22.78 1.73
CA LEU A 427 1.28 22.35 2.61
C LEU A 427 2.09 23.62 2.87
N ARG A 428 1.72 24.34 3.93
CA ARG A 428 2.60 25.32 4.55
C ARG A 428 3.90 24.57 4.81
N VAL A 429 4.92 24.93 4.04
CA VAL A 429 6.30 24.83 4.48
C VAL A 429 6.30 25.45 5.87
N CYS A 430 6.72 24.69 6.88
CA CYS A 430 7.05 25.25 8.17
C CYS A 430 8.20 26.24 7.91
N ASP A 431 7.86 27.52 7.74
CA ASP A 431 8.83 28.60 7.82
C ASP A 431 9.23 28.69 9.30
N ASP A 432 10.42 28.19 9.59
CA ASP A 432 11.16 28.59 10.79
C ASP A 432 11.24 30.12 10.84
N GLY A 433 10.98 30.66 12.03
CA GLY A 433 10.74 32.07 12.27
C GLY A 433 11.81 33.00 11.71
N GLY A 434 11.51 33.61 10.57
CA GLY A 434 12.18 34.79 10.04
C GLY A 434 11.35 36.03 10.35
N SER A 435 11.75 36.78 11.37
CA SER A 435 11.13 38.05 11.75
C SER A 435 10.99 39.01 10.56
N LYS A 436 9.76 39.33 10.16
CA LYS A 436 9.47 40.47 9.29
C LYS A 436 9.83 41.76 10.03
N ARG A 437 10.88 42.45 9.57
CA ARG A 437 11.09 43.87 9.86
C ARG A 437 10.02 44.65 9.11
N GLU A 438 9.15 45.33 9.84
CA GLU A 438 8.30 46.38 9.30
C GLU A 438 9.13 47.67 9.21
N ASP A 439 9.27 48.18 7.99
CA ASP A 439 9.73 49.55 7.76
C ASP A 439 8.61 50.52 8.15
N LYS A 440 8.86 51.35 9.17
CA LYS A 440 8.11 52.59 9.43
C LYS A 440 9.06 53.78 9.58
N PRO A 441 8.62 54.98 9.17
CA PRO A 441 9.51 56.08 8.86
C PRO A 441 9.95 56.86 10.10
N ILE A 442 11.12 57.48 9.94
CA ILE A 442 11.85 58.30 10.91
C ILE A 442 11.04 59.56 11.28
N GLY A 443 10.80 59.74 12.59
CA GLY A 443 10.31 60.98 13.21
C GLY A 443 11.06 61.20 14.52
N GLY A 444 11.62 62.40 14.71
CA GLY A 444 12.69 62.69 15.67
C GLY A 444 12.29 62.96 17.13
N GLY A 445 13.34 63.25 17.92
CA GLY A 445 13.35 63.51 19.37
C GLY A 445 13.91 62.29 20.11
N GLY A 446 15.15 62.24 20.60
CA GLY A 446 15.82 63.24 21.43
C GLY A 446 15.56 62.88 22.90
N ASP A 447 16.36 61.99 23.49
CA ASP A 447 17.07 62.26 24.74
C ASP A 447 18.04 61.12 25.12
N ALA A 448 19.14 61.51 25.75
CA ALA A 448 20.22 60.64 26.20
C ALA A 448 19.98 60.16 27.63
N THR A 449 20.30 58.90 27.96
CA THR A 449 21.00 58.56 29.22
C THR A 449 21.50 57.11 29.26
N ARG A 450 22.62 56.96 29.98
CA ARG A 450 23.51 55.79 30.26
C ARG A 450 22.73 54.57 30.80
N VAL A 451 23.22 53.31 30.74
CA VAL A 451 24.26 52.70 31.60
C VAL A 451 24.66 51.29 31.07
N ALA A 452 25.88 50.88 31.46
CA ALA A 452 26.80 49.77 31.15
C ALA A 452 26.32 48.28 31.27
N PRO A 453 27.15 47.28 30.88
CA PRO A 453 26.78 45.90 30.53
C PRO A 453 26.98 44.87 31.65
N VAL A 454 26.35 43.70 31.55
CA VAL A 454 26.60 42.54 32.43
C VAL A 454 26.84 41.26 31.62
N GLN A 455 27.96 40.61 31.92
CA GLN A 455 28.44 39.31 31.41
C GLN A 455 27.55 38.14 31.84
N TRP A 456 27.54 37.06 31.06
CA TRP A 456 27.11 35.72 31.49
C TRP A 456 28.27 34.73 31.35
N THR A 457 28.72 34.19 32.48
CA THR A 457 29.65 33.07 32.59
C THR A 457 28.91 31.74 32.68
N SER A 458 29.46 30.75 31.99
CA SER A 458 29.12 29.33 31.99
C SER A 458 29.48 28.63 33.30
N GLY A 459 28.67 27.64 33.71
CA GLY A 459 29.09 26.64 34.68
C GLY A 459 28.13 25.44 34.72
N VAL A 460 28.66 24.23 34.52
CA VAL A 460 28.26 23.00 35.24
C VAL A 460 29.50 22.10 35.35
N GLN A 461 29.75 21.63 36.57
CA GLN A 461 30.90 20.84 37.02
C GLN A 461 30.70 19.32 36.84
N PHE A 462 31.82 18.62 36.64
CA PHE A 462 32.00 17.18 36.81
C PHE A 462 32.31 16.83 38.27
N ASN A 463 31.86 15.67 38.74
CA ASN A 463 32.38 14.98 39.93
C ASN A 463 32.91 13.60 39.52
N GLY A 464 34.08 13.23 40.04
CA GLY A 464 34.74 11.95 39.82
C GLY A 464 35.31 11.35 41.12
N GLY A 465 35.74 10.09 41.03
CA GLY A 465 36.54 9.35 42.02
C GLY A 465 36.57 7.85 41.67
N LEU A 466 37.65 7.34 41.03
CA LEU A 466 38.81 6.60 41.60
C LEU A 466 38.53 5.07 41.72
N ALA A 467 39.39 4.10 41.33
CA ALA A 467 40.84 4.06 41.09
C ALA A 467 41.30 2.83 40.24
N MET A 468 42.49 2.95 39.59
CA MET A 468 43.63 2.01 39.42
C MET A 468 43.42 0.53 38.97
N ASP A 469 44.22 -0.16 38.15
CA ASP A 469 45.53 0.05 37.48
C ASP A 469 45.73 -1.06 36.40
N GLN A 470 46.79 -0.92 35.58
CA GLN A 470 47.45 -1.87 34.65
C GLN A 470 47.26 -1.68 33.13
N ARG A 471 48.34 -1.18 32.47
CA ARG A 471 48.68 -1.27 31.03
C ARG A 471 49.66 -2.45 30.80
N PRO A 472 49.89 -2.93 29.55
CA PRO A 472 50.73 -2.29 28.50
C PRO A 472 50.02 -2.22 27.11
N GLN A 473 50.13 -1.14 26.30
CA GLN A 473 51.07 -0.92 25.15
C GLN A 473 51.04 -2.08 24.10
N ILE A 474 50.84 -1.94 22.77
CA ILE A 474 51.20 -0.97 21.71
C ILE A 474 50.29 -1.20 20.47
N GLY A 475 50.03 -0.18 19.63
CA GLY A 475 49.64 -0.38 18.22
C GLY A 475 48.79 0.72 17.58
N ARG A 476 49.41 1.84 17.18
CA ARG A 476 48.76 2.92 16.39
C ARG A 476 48.75 2.55 14.90
N SER A 477 47.65 2.84 14.20
CA SER A 477 47.67 3.10 12.75
C SER A 477 46.63 4.17 12.42
N VAL A 478 47.13 5.25 11.83
CA VAL A 478 46.43 6.45 11.40
C VAL A 478 46.00 6.23 9.95
N VAL A 479 44.72 6.48 9.63
CA VAL A 479 44.24 6.54 8.25
C VAL A 479 44.19 8.01 7.83
N VAL A 480 44.99 8.34 6.83
CA VAL A 480 45.10 9.68 6.21
C VAL A 480 44.07 9.79 5.08
N PHE A 481 43.27 10.85 5.11
CA PHE A 481 42.47 11.32 3.98
C PHE A 481 43.39 11.97 2.92
N VAL A 482 43.28 11.56 1.65
CA VAL A 482 43.87 12.29 0.54
C VAL A 482 42.75 12.86 -0.33
N THR A 483 42.63 14.18 -0.28
CA THR A 483 41.92 15.01 -1.26
C THR A 483 42.96 15.55 -2.24
N ARG A 484 42.71 15.48 -3.56
CA ARG A 484 43.46 16.29 -4.52
C ARG A 484 42.61 16.61 -5.75
N MET A 485 42.15 17.85 -5.82
CA MET A 485 41.97 18.60 -7.07
C MET A 485 43.35 19.09 -7.54
N VAL A 486 43.63 19.07 -8.84
CA VAL A 486 44.32 20.15 -9.59
C VAL A 486 43.88 20.09 -11.06
N CYS A 487 43.59 21.27 -11.61
CA CYS A 487 43.25 21.62 -12.99
C CYS A 487 44.50 21.93 -13.84
N GLU A 488 44.29 22.03 -15.16
CA GLU A 488 45.13 22.68 -16.19
C GLU A 488 46.42 21.97 -16.66
N GLU A 489 46.43 21.54 -17.93
CA GLU A 489 47.13 22.28 -18.99
C GLU A 489 46.76 21.77 -20.40
N SER A 490 46.43 22.72 -21.27
CA SER A 490 46.11 22.59 -22.69
C SER A 490 47.34 22.80 -23.57
N ARG A 491 47.53 21.99 -24.63
CA ARG A 491 47.91 22.42 -26.01
C ARG A 491 48.34 21.26 -26.92
N GLU A 492 48.04 21.44 -28.21
CA GLU A 492 48.65 20.81 -29.40
C GLU A 492 48.30 19.33 -29.73
N ARG A 493 47.36 19.14 -30.66
CA ARG A 493 47.69 18.82 -32.07
C ARG A 493 46.43 18.72 -32.92
N ASP A 494 46.28 19.72 -33.77
CA ASP A 494 45.38 19.77 -34.89
C ASP A 494 46.18 19.34 -36.13
N ASN A 495 45.77 18.28 -36.83
CA ASN A 495 46.08 18.10 -38.25
C ASN A 495 45.25 16.96 -38.87
N ARG A 496 44.21 17.39 -39.61
CA ARG A 496 43.80 16.96 -40.95
C ARG A 496 43.86 15.46 -41.28
N THR A 497 42.70 14.88 -41.62
CA THR A 497 42.30 14.75 -43.04
C THR A 497 40.84 14.31 -43.16
N ASP A 498 40.06 15.13 -43.87
CA ASP A 498 38.81 14.78 -44.53
C ASP A 498 39.00 13.63 -45.53
N PHE A 499 38.06 12.70 -45.58
CA PHE A 499 37.72 12.01 -46.82
C PHE A 499 36.21 11.77 -46.87
N ARG A 500 35.56 12.46 -47.81
CA ARG A 500 34.21 12.17 -48.31
C ARG A 500 34.27 12.13 -49.83
N LEU A 501 33.51 11.15 -50.36
CA LEU A 501 32.92 11.01 -51.69
C LEU A 501 33.63 10.13 -52.74
N GLY A 502 32.86 9.12 -53.15
CA GLY A 502 32.96 8.21 -54.29
C GLY A 502 31.67 7.40 -54.31
#